data_AF-A0A1K0FA25-F1
#
_entry.id   AF-A0A1K0FA25-F1
#
_cell.length_a   1.000
_cell.length_b   1.000
_cell.length_c   1.000
_cell.angle_alpha   90.00
_cell.angle_beta   90.00
_cell.angle_gamma   90.00
#
_symmetry.space_group_name_H-M   'P 1'
#
loop_
_entity.id
_entity.type
_entity.pdbx_description
1 polymer ?
#
loop_
_entity_poly.entity_id
_entity_poly.type
_entity_poly.pdbx_seq_one_letter_code
_entity_poly.pdbx_strand_id
1 'polypeptide(L)'
;MGAIGFRTMMPLTERAAEILLAGSAFAPARPGFVGAAVDLLLSQPGLPGSLTGSLVEERPRLRHGYLTARSPRVAVVSGPPSPGIDAALARLTDDLALPLPLFGGHGLAILEEASDTVDPAAPGASAAWATAGVRVALEAGLDEDGLLGLRRRWALAHALAPVLAAAFANSPLRHGRPTGWRSNRQALRRLPPCTADPRADWAARVLDAPVARTSRTFREWTRSASGHRPGLAGLGRHLRTFRPPIAARRHLEIDVADRQPGAGWRIPIAVTAALMDDPTAAARGLTAVEPLRTTPGLWERASRDALTDPLLGVAARSCFVAAYEGLARLGAERELRDAVATFIERYVMRGRCPADDILDRATAPHHR
;
A
#
# COMPACT_ATOMS: atom_id res chain seq x y z
N MET A 1 -40.79 -30.08 -1.16
CA MET A 1 -40.38 -29.34 -2.38
C MET A 1 -39.64 -28.09 -1.91
N GLY A 2 -38.31 -28.00 -1.85
CA GLY A 2 -37.30 -28.62 -2.69
C GLY A 2 -36.61 -27.53 -3.50
N ALA A 3 -35.81 -26.68 -2.84
CA ALA A 3 -34.87 -25.76 -3.49
C ALA A 3 -33.69 -25.48 -2.54
N ILE A 4 -32.99 -26.54 -2.14
CA ILE A 4 -31.64 -26.41 -1.59
C ILE A 4 -30.75 -26.14 -2.79
N GLY A 5 -30.47 -24.86 -3.04
CA GLY A 5 -29.45 -24.44 -3.98
C GLY A 5 -28.07 -24.84 -3.46
N PHE A 6 -27.70 -26.12 -3.65
CA PHE A 6 -26.30 -26.51 -3.70
C PHE A 6 -25.69 -25.79 -4.91
N ARG A 7 -25.22 -24.55 -4.71
CA ARG A 7 -24.11 -24.04 -5.51
C ARG A 7 -22.96 -24.99 -5.23
N THR A 8 -22.78 -25.98 -6.12
CA THR A 8 -21.67 -26.91 -6.09
C THR A 8 -20.39 -26.10 -5.99
N MET A 9 -19.83 -26.01 -4.78
CA MET A 9 -18.54 -25.40 -4.52
C MET A 9 -17.51 -26.34 -5.14
N MET A 10 -17.24 -26.18 -6.43
CA MET A 10 -16.21 -26.96 -7.09
C MET A 10 -14.90 -26.73 -6.33
N PRO A 11 -14.27 -27.80 -5.79
CA PRO A 11 -13.04 -27.66 -5.03
C PRO A 11 -11.95 -27.15 -5.96
N LEU A 12 -11.27 -26.10 -5.54
CA LEU A 12 -10.20 -25.46 -6.30
C LEU A 12 -8.88 -26.20 -6.04
N THR A 13 -8.33 -26.81 -7.08
CA THR A 13 -6.97 -27.37 -7.04
C THR A 13 -5.92 -26.26 -7.09
N GLU A 14 -4.70 -26.57 -6.67
CA GLU A 14 -3.56 -25.65 -6.78
C GLU A 14 -3.36 -25.18 -8.22
N ARG A 15 -3.35 -26.10 -9.18
CA ARG A 15 -3.17 -25.77 -10.60
C ARG A 15 -4.28 -24.87 -11.15
N ALA A 16 -5.52 -25.11 -10.76
CA ALA A 16 -6.63 -24.25 -11.15
C ALA A 16 -6.51 -22.86 -10.52
N ALA A 17 -6.08 -22.78 -9.25
CA ALA A 17 -5.82 -21.50 -8.58
C ALA A 17 -4.69 -20.72 -9.29
N GLU A 18 -3.58 -21.37 -9.66
CA GLU A 18 -2.48 -20.75 -10.41
C GLU A 18 -2.95 -20.12 -11.72
N ILE A 19 -3.71 -20.89 -12.54
CA ILE A 19 -4.21 -20.41 -13.83
C ILE A 19 -5.14 -19.21 -13.64
N LEU A 20 -6.06 -19.28 -12.67
CA LEU A 20 -6.99 -18.18 -12.39
C LEU A 20 -6.26 -16.93 -11.89
N LEU A 21 -5.26 -17.09 -11.01
CA LEU A 21 -4.49 -15.98 -10.47
C LEU A 21 -3.65 -15.31 -11.56
N ALA A 22 -2.93 -16.08 -12.38
CA ALA A 22 -2.14 -15.57 -13.48
C ALA A 22 -3.02 -14.86 -14.53
N GLY A 23 -4.17 -15.43 -14.88
CA GLY A 23 -5.09 -14.88 -15.88
C GLY A 23 -5.84 -13.63 -15.43
N SER A 24 -5.98 -13.40 -14.12
CA SER A 24 -6.70 -12.24 -13.56
C SER A 24 -5.80 -11.20 -12.89
N ALA A 25 -4.48 -11.44 -12.84
CA ALA A 25 -3.50 -10.58 -12.20
C ALA A 25 -3.50 -9.14 -12.75
N PHE A 26 -3.50 -9.02 -14.08
CA PHE A 26 -3.34 -7.75 -14.78
C PHE A 26 -4.34 -7.63 -15.94
N ALA A 27 -4.86 -6.42 -16.13
CA ALA A 27 -5.54 -5.97 -17.33
C ALA A 27 -4.56 -5.02 -18.04
N PRO A 28 -3.93 -5.46 -19.15
CA PRO A 28 -2.97 -4.63 -19.87
C PRO A 28 -3.60 -3.33 -20.35
N ALA A 29 -2.95 -2.22 -20.08
CA ALA A 29 -3.41 -0.89 -20.46
C ALA A 29 -2.24 0.09 -20.49
N ARG A 30 -2.35 1.11 -21.34
CA ARG A 30 -1.40 2.21 -21.35
C ARG A 30 -1.56 3.04 -20.06
N PRO A 31 -0.46 3.45 -19.40
CA PRO A 31 -0.53 4.33 -18.25
C PRO A 31 -1.20 5.67 -18.57
N GLY A 32 -1.98 6.17 -17.62
CA GLY A 32 -2.67 7.47 -17.72
C GLY A 32 -3.73 7.71 -16.64
N PHE A 33 -4.17 6.65 -15.95
CA PHE A 33 -5.09 6.75 -14.83
C PHE A 33 -4.39 6.48 -13.51
N VAL A 34 -4.71 7.33 -12.52
CA VAL A 34 -4.28 7.19 -11.14
C VAL A 34 -5.51 6.87 -10.29
N GLY A 35 -5.47 5.74 -9.61
CA GLY A 35 -6.35 5.42 -8.50
C GLY A 35 -5.58 5.54 -7.18
N ALA A 36 -6.29 5.87 -6.10
CA ALA A 36 -5.68 5.92 -4.78
C ALA A 36 -6.68 5.56 -3.68
N ALA A 37 -6.15 5.07 -2.57
CA ALA A 37 -6.91 4.87 -1.35
C ALA A 37 -6.13 5.37 -0.14
N VAL A 38 -6.79 6.09 0.74
CA VAL A 38 -6.21 6.64 1.97
C VAL A 38 -6.88 5.97 3.15
N ASP A 39 -6.07 5.36 4.00
CA ASP A 39 -6.55 4.80 5.26
C ASP A 39 -6.65 5.90 6.33
N LEU A 40 -7.78 5.97 7.00
CA LEU A 40 -8.05 6.83 8.14
C LEU A 40 -7.90 6.01 9.42
N LEU A 41 -6.88 6.31 10.22
CA LEU A 41 -6.66 5.67 11.51
C LEU A 41 -7.55 6.35 12.56
N LEU A 42 -8.40 5.59 13.22
CA LEU A 42 -9.35 6.10 14.21
C LEU A 42 -8.80 5.91 15.63
N SER A 43 -9.15 6.85 16.51
CA SER A 43 -8.87 6.75 17.95
C SER A 43 -9.52 5.51 18.55
N GLN A 44 -9.04 5.09 19.72
CA GLN A 44 -9.68 4.01 20.48
C GLN A 44 -11.08 4.44 20.96
N PRO A 45 -12.06 3.52 21.05
CA PRO A 45 -11.97 2.08 20.75
C PRO A 45 -12.09 1.72 19.25
N GLY A 46 -12.42 2.69 18.39
CA GLY A 46 -12.77 2.49 16.98
C GLY A 46 -14.28 2.33 16.77
N LEU A 47 -14.67 2.06 15.53
CA LEU A 47 -16.06 1.86 15.13
C LEU A 47 -16.68 0.60 15.75
N PRO A 48 -17.99 0.59 16.03
CA PRO A 48 -18.70 -0.64 16.40
C PRO A 48 -18.50 -1.76 15.37
N GLY A 49 -18.46 -3.01 15.85
CA GLY A 49 -18.24 -4.18 14.99
C GLY A 49 -19.31 -4.36 13.90
N SER A 50 -20.57 -4.08 14.22
CA SER A 50 -21.68 -4.11 13.26
C SER A 50 -21.50 -3.10 12.13
N LEU A 51 -21.15 -1.86 12.48
CA LEU A 51 -20.87 -0.80 11.51
C LEU A 51 -19.63 -1.13 10.67
N THR A 52 -18.57 -1.64 11.29
CA THR A 52 -17.37 -2.10 10.58
C THR A 52 -17.71 -3.19 9.55
N GLY A 53 -18.55 -4.16 9.93
CA GLY A 53 -19.04 -5.22 9.05
C GLY A 53 -19.84 -4.66 7.87
N SER A 54 -20.81 -3.79 8.13
CA SER A 54 -21.61 -3.12 7.09
C SER A 54 -20.74 -2.32 6.11
N LEU A 55 -19.77 -1.55 6.59
CA LEU A 55 -18.84 -0.81 5.72
C LEU A 55 -18.00 -1.73 4.80
N VAL A 56 -17.59 -2.90 5.30
CA VAL A 56 -16.83 -3.90 4.52
C VAL A 56 -17.70 -4.53 3.42
N GLU A 57 -18.94 -4.84 3.75
CA GLU A 57 -19.89 -5.55 2.88
C GLU A 57 -20.53 -4.62 1.85
N GLU A 58 -21.07 -3.49 2.29
CA GLU A 58 -21.87 -2.59 1.46
C GLU A 58 -21.01 -1.61 0.66
N ARG A 59 -19.85 -1.21 1.18
CA ARG A 59 -18.95 -0.20 0.60
C ARG A 59 -19.71 1.03 0.11
N PRO A 60 -20.32 1.80 1.03
CA PRO A 60 -21.19 2.91 0.66
C PRO A 60 -20.47 3.90 -0.27
N ARG A 61 -21.18 4.32 -1.31
CA ARG A 61 -20.66 5.26 -2.31
C ARG A 61 -20.45 6.63 -1.68
N LEU A 62 -19.34 7.25 -2.06
CA LEU A 62 -19.04 8.65 -1.78
C LEU A 62 -19.34 9.47 -3.04
N ARG A 63 -18.83 10.70 -3.12
CA ARG A 63 -19.05 11.55 -4.30
C ARG A 63 -18.44 10.92 -5.55
N HIS A 64 -17.25 10.35 -5.42
CA HIS A 64 -16.53 9.75 -6.56
C HIS A 64 -16.22 8.27 -6.35
N GLY A 65 -15.82 7.91 -5.14
CA GLY A 65 -15.35 6.59 -4.75
C GLY A 65 -16.29 5.90 -3.78
N TYR A 66 -15.71 5.24 -2.80
CA TYR A 66 -16.45 4.56 -1.74
C TYR A 66 -15.68 4.56 -0.42
N LEU A 67 -16.45 4.41 0.67
CA LEU A 67 -15.94 4.17 2.00
C LEU A 67 -15.98 2.67 2.31
N THR A 68 -14.95 2.14 2.96
CA THR A 68 -14.93 0.78 3.53
C THR A 68 -14.17 0.80 4.85
N ALA A 69 -14.21 -0.29 5.61
CA ALA A 69 -13.30 -0.48 6.74
C ALA A 69 -12.33 -1.65 6.49
N ARG A 70 -11.21 -1.67 7.23
CA ARG A 70 -10.28 -2.82 7.33
C ARG A 70 -10.33 -3.45 8.71
N SER A 71 -10.53 -2.61 9.72
CA SER A 71 -10.72 -2.98 11.11
C SER A 71 -11.58 -1.91 11.77
N PRO A 72 -12.04 -2.13 13.02
CA PRO A 72 -12.73 -1.09 13.79
C PRO A 72 -11.97 0.24 13.84
N ARG A 73 -10.63 0.18 13.79
CA ARG A 73 -9.78 1.38 13.88
C ARG A 73 -9.31 1.91 12.55
N VAL A 74 -9.65 1.27 11.43
CA VAL A 74 -9.16 1.69 10.13
C VAL A 74 -10.28 1.75 9.12
N ALA A 75 -10.74 2.96 8.83
CA ALA A 75 -11.58 3.25 7.68
C ALA A 75 -10.70 3.52 6.46
N VAL A 76 -11.25 3.34 5.26
CA VAL A 76 -10.54 3.54 3.99
C VAL A 76 -11.44 4.28 3.04
N VAL A 77 -10.97 5.43 2.57
CA VAL A 77 -11.57 6.14 1.46
C VAL A 77 -10.84 5.72 0.21
N SER A 78 -11.55 5.12 -0.75
CA SER A 78 -10.99 4.64 -2.00
C SER A 78 -11.57 5.43 -3.16
N GLY A 79 -10.73 6.19 -3.86
CA GLY A 79 -11.14 6.95 -5.03
C GLY A 79 -11.25 6.07 -6.29
N PRO A 80 -11.95 6.55 -7.33
CA PRO A 80 -12.01 5.88 -8.62
C PRO A 80 -10.71 6.08 -9.42
N PRO A 81 -10.43 5.24 -10.43
CA PRO A 81 -9.40 5.56 -11.42
C PRO A 81 -9.72 6.91 -12.07
N SER A 82 -8.74 7.81 -12.07
CA SER A 82 -8.92 9.19 -12.53
C SER A 82 -7.84 9.57 -13.55
N PRO A 83 -8.18 10.35 -14.59
CA PRO A 83 -7.22 10.71 -15.63
C PRO A 83 -6.17 11.69 -15.06
N GLY A 84 -4.97 11.18 -14.80
CA GLY A 84 -3.88 11.95 -14.21
C GLY A 84 -3.97 12.17 -12.69
N ILE A 85 -2.88 12.76 -12.16
CA ILE A 85 -2.65 12.93 -10.73
C ILE A 85 -3.66 13.91 -10.11
N ASP A 86 -3.82 15.10 -10.68
CA ASP A 86 -4.65 16.16 -10.08
C ASP A 86 -6.13 15.77 -10.01
N ALA A 87 -6.66 15.10 -11.04
CA ALA A 87 -8.03 14.59 -11.01
C ALA A 87 -8.22 13.55 -9.91
N ALA A 88 -7.24 12.67 -9.68
CA ALA A 88 -7.28 11.69 -8.60
C ALA A 88 -7.26 12.38 -7.23
N LEU A 89 -6.38 13.37 -7.04
CA LEU A 89 -6.25 14.10 -5.79
C LEU A 89 -7.50 14.94 -5.48
N ALA A 90 -8.04 15.67 -6.45
CA ALA A 90 -9.25 16.47 -6.27
C ALA A 90 -10.45 15.62 -5.85
N ARG A 91 -10.66 14.49 -6.55
CA ARG A 91 -11.75 13.56 -6.23
C ARG A 91 -11.61 12.94 -4.85
N LEU A 92 -10.38 12.60 -4.46
CA LEU A 92 -10.12 12.01 -3.15
C LEU A 92 -10.20 13.05 -2.02
N THR A 93 -9.81 14.30 -2.26
CA THR A 93 -10.02 15.41 -1.33
C THR A 93 -11.51 15.56 -0.99
N ASP A 94 -12.37 15.58 -2.02
CA ASP A 94 -13.82 15.68 -1.81
C ASP A 94 -14.35 14.50 -1.00
N ASP A 95 -13.93 13.28 -1.33
CA ASP A 95 -14.39 12.06 -0.67
C ASP A 95 -13.88 11.94 0.78
N LEU A 96 -12.69 12.45 1.10
CA LEU A 96 -12.09 12.37 2.43
C LEU A 96 -12.82 13.22 3.47
N ALA A 97 -13.53 14.27 3.05
CA ALA A 97 -14.33 15.11 3.94
C ALA A 97 -15.67 14.46 4.35
N LEU A 98 -16.24 13.64 3.48
CA LEU A 98 -17.58 13.06 3.64
C LEU A 98 -17.74 12.13 4.86
N PRO A 99 -16.79 11.26 5.23
CA PRO A 99 -16.96 10.37 6.37
C PRO A 99 -16.65 11.03 7.73
N LEU A 100 -16.15 12.28 7.76
CA LEU A 100 -15.77 12.95 9.01
C LEU A 100 -16.94 13.10 10.00
N PRO A 101 -18.16 13.52 9.58
CA PRO A 101 -19.30 13.61 10.49
C PRO A 101 -19.72 12.24 11.09
N LEU A 102 -19.58 11.15 10.32
CA LEU A 102 -19.86 9.79 10.80
C LEU A 102 -18.94 9.42 11.98
N PHE A 103 -17.65 9.72 11.86
CA PHE A 103 -16.68 9.45 12.92
C PHE A 103 -16.89 10.37 14.12
N GLY A 104 -17.16 11.66 13.89
CA GLY A 104 -17.51 12.61 14.94
C GLY A 104 -18.76 12.21 15.73
N GLY A 105 -19.78 11.68 15.06
CA GLY A 105 -20.99 11.15 15.70
C GLY A 105 -20.74 9.95 16.62
N HIS A 106 -19.60 9.27 16.47
CA HIS A 106 -19.14 8.20 17.35
C HIS A 106 -18.04 8.65 18.33
N GLY A 107 -17.73 9.96 18.40
CA GLY A 107 -16.66 10.50 19.24
C GLY A 107 -15.26 10.05 18.82
N LEU A 108 -15.08 9.65 17.56
CA LEU A 108 -13.80 9.15 17.06
C LEU A 108 -13.00 10.26 16.38
N ALA A 109 -11.76 10.44 16.83
CA ALA A 109 -10.78 11.31 16.17
C ALA A 109 -10.01 10.53 15.09
N ILE A 110 -9.56 11.23 14.06
CA ILE A 110 -8.61 10.67 13.08
C ILE A 110 -7.20 10.99 13.56
N LEU A 111 -6.41 9.96 13.77
CA LEU A 111 -5.01 10.07 14.17
C LEU A 111 -4.16 10.38 12.95
N GLU A 112 -3.28 11.36 13.05
CA GLU A 112 -2.32 11.71 11.99
C GLU A 112 -1.10 10.79 11.99
N GLU A 113 -0.83 10.16 13.12
CA GLU A 113 0.32 9.32 13.38
C GLU A 113 -0.14 7.92 13.72
N ALA A 114 0.57 6.91 13.23
CA ALA A 114 0.27 5.54 13.60
C ALA A 114 0.79 5.25 15.02
N SER A 115 -0.10 5.40 16.01
CA SER A 115 0.05 4.79 17.34
C SER A 115 -0.63 3.41 17.30
N ASP A 116 0.09 2.41 16.81
CA ASP A 116 -0.47 1.07 16.73
C ASP A 116 -0.39 0.36 18.11
N THR A 117 -1.17 -0.69 18.26
CA THR A 117 -1.06 -1.72 19.31
C THR A 117 -0.08 -2.84 18.93
N VAL A 118 0.36 -2.84 17.68
CA VAL A 118 1.10 -3.93 17.07
C VAL A 118 2.60 -3.71 17.20
N ASP A 119 3.30 -4.76 17.60
CA ASP A 119 4.76 -4.79 17.72
C ASP A 119 5.34 -5.70 16.63
N PRO A 120 6.16 -5.19 15.69
CA PRO A 120 6.85 -6.02 14.71
C PRO A 120 7.80 -7.05 15.33
N ALA A 121 8.24 -6.85 16.58
CA ALA A 121 9.04 -7.81 17.31
C ALA A 121 8.22 -8.97 17.92
N ALA A 122 6.88 -8.90 17.91
CA ALA A 122 6.00 -9.90 18.48
C ALA A 122 5.33 -10.77 17.36
N PRO A 123 5.49 -12.10 17.37
CA PRO A 123 4.82 -12.99 16.40
C PRO A 123 3.30 -13.07 16.67
N GLY A 124 2.46 -12.74 15.67
CA GLY A 124 1.00 -12.90 15.83
C GLY A 124 0.14 -12.55 14.60
N ALA A 125 -0.80 -13.42 14.25
CA ALA A 125 -1.70 -13.30 13.10
C ALA A 125 -2.90 -12.36 13.37
N SER A 126 -2.72 -11.06 13.10
CA SER A 126 -3.73 -10.07 12.64
C SER A 126 -3.19 -8.63 12.63
N ALA A 127 -1.93 -8.47 13.03
CA ALA A 127 -1.13 -7.24 13.06
C ALA A 127 -1.29 -6.27 11.87
N ALA A 128 -1.42 -6.77 10.64
CA ALA A 128 -1.46 -5.91 9.45
C ALA A 128 -2.73 -5.04 9.31
N TRP A 129 -3.76 -5.25 10.13
CA TRP A 129 -5.05 -4.55 9.99
C TRP A 129 -5.21 -3.33 10.90
N ALA A 130 -4.23 -3.04 11.76
CA ALA A 130 -4.28 -1.92 12.70
C ALA A 130 -3.39 -0.72 12.29
N THR A 131 -2.64 -0.84 11.19
CA THR A 131 -1.81 0.22 10.62
C THR A 131 -2.56 0.99 9.54
N ALA A 132 -2.19 2.25 9.25
CA ALA A 132 -2.79 3.10 8.22
C ALA A 132 -1.74 3.63 7.22
N GLY A 133 -2.16 3.90 5.98
CA GLY A 133 -1.29 4.11 4.84
C GLY A 133 -1.99 4.72 3.64
N VAL A 134 -1.21 4.91 2.58
CA VAL A 134 -1.67 5.41 1.29
C VAL A 134 -1.34 4.36 0.24
N ARG A 135 -2.36 3.94 -0.52
CA ARG A 135 -2.23 3.02 -1.64
C ARG A 135 -2.41 3.74 -2.95
N VAL A 136 -1.55 3.41 -3.91
CA VAL A 136 -1.58 3.94 -5.27
C VAL A 136 -1.90 2.78 -6.22
N ALA A 137 -2.85 2.98 -7.12
CA ALA A 137 -3.27 2.02 -8.13
C ALA A 137 -3.02 2.64 -9.51
N LEU A 138 -2.16 2.00 -10.30
CA LEU A 138 -1.76 2.48 -11.63
C LEU A 138 -2.01 1.40 -12.66
N GLU A 139 -2.17 1.75 -13.94
CA GLU A 139 -2.21 0.72 -14.98
C GLU A 139 -0.92 -0.11 -14.97
N ALA A 140 -1.09 -1.41 -15.24
CA ALA A 140 0.00 -2.36 -15.12
C ALA A 140 1.03 -2.24 -16.25
N GLY A 141 0.67 -1.60 -17.37
CA GLY A 141 1.43 -1.58 -18.61
C GLY A 141 0.87 -2.52 -19.66
N LEU A 142 1.51 -2.56 -20.82
CA LEU A 142 1.15 -3.44 -21.94
C LEU A 142 1.78 -4.83 -21.79
N ASP A 143 1.17 -5.85 -22.41
CA ASP A 143 1.74 -7.20 -22.53
C ASP A 143 2.84 -7.28 -23.61
N GLU A 144 3.70 -6.27 -23.63
CA GLU A 144 4.79 -6.08 -24.57
C GLU A 144 6.07 -5.72 -23.82
N ASP A 145 7.22 -5.85 -24.48
CA ASP A 145 8.47 -5.32 -23.96
C ASP A 145 8.55 -3.79 -24.17
N GLY A 146 9.50 -3.15 -23.48
CA GLY A 146 9.76 -1.71 -23.61
C GLY A 146 9.35 -0.89 -22.39
N LEU A 147 9.30 0.43 -22.56
CA LEU A 147 9.18 1.39 -21.46
C LEU A 147 7.86 1.28 -20.70
N LEU A 148 6.77 0.98 -21.41
CA LEU A 148 5.42 0.80 -20.83
C LEU A 148 5.06 -0.67 -20.59
N GLY A 149 6.02 -1.58 -20.76
CA GLY A 149 5.79 -3.02 -20.65
C GLY A 149 5.52 -3.47 -19.22
N LEU A 150 4.60 -4.42 -19.05
CA LEU A 150 4.19 -4.99 -17.77
C LEU A 150 5.39 -5.51 -16.96
N ARG A 151 6.29 -6.26 -17.60
CA ARG A 151 7.49 -6.81 -16.94
C ARG A 151 8.37 -5.72 -16.33
N ARG A 152 8.62 -4.65 -17.09
CA ARG A 152 9.45 -3.52 -16.65
C ARG A 152 8.79 -2.78 -15.51
N ARG A 153 7.48 -2.49 -15.60
CA ARG A 153 6.74 -1.77 -14.56
C ARG A 153 6.63 -2.59 -13.26
N TRP A 154 6.40 -3.90 -13.37
CA TRP A 154 6.40 -4.80 -12.21
C TRP A 154 7.76 -4.81 -11.48
N ALA A 155 8.84 -4.94 -12.24
CA ALA A 155 10.20 -4.91 -11.69
C ALA A 155 10.54 -3.55 -11.07
N LEU A 156 10.20 -2.45 -11.74
CA LEU A 156 10.42 -1.09 -11.25
C LEU A 156 9.68 -0.84 -9.93
N ALA A 157 8.41 -1.26 -9.83
CA ALA A 157 7.63 -1.09 -8.61
C ALA A 157 8.24 -1.85 -7.42
N HIS A 158 8.75 -3.07 -7.65
CA HIS A 158 9.46 -3.82 -6.61
C HIS A 158 10.79 -3.18 -6.23
N ALA A 159 11.52 -2.63 -7.19
CA ALA A 159 12.82 -1.99 -6.95
C ALA A 159 12.67 -0.65 -6.21
N LEU A 160 11.62 0.12 -6.50
CA LEU A 160 11.30 1.38 -5.83
C LEU A 160 10.67 1.19 -4.45
N ALA A 161 10.03 0.04 -4.19
CA ALA A 161 9.26 -0.19 -2.96
C ALA A 161 10.04 0.12 -1.67
N PRO A 162 11.29 -0.32 -1.47
CA PRO A 162 12.06 0.01 -0.26
C PRO A 162 12.35 1.51 -0.12
N VAL A 163 12.63 2.20 -1.24
CA VAL A 163 12.92 3.64 -1.24
C VAL A 163 11.68 4.45 -0.87
N LEU A 164 10.53 4.10 -1.46
CA LEU A 164 9.26 4.74 -1.14
C LEU A 164 8.80 4.44 0.29
N ALA A 165 8.97 3.21 0.76
CA ALA A 165 8.69 2.83 2.14
C ALA A 165 9.52 3.62 3.15
N ALA A 166 10.82 3.77 2.88
CA ALA A 166 11.73 4.56 3.70
C ALA A 166 11.35 6.05 3.69
N ALA A 167 11.14 6.65 2.52
CA ALA A 167 10.84 8.07 2.42
C ALA A 167 9.50 8.45 3.07
N PHE A 168 8.50 7.57 3.01
CA PHE A 168 7.16 7.80 3.55
C PHE A 168 6.90 7.10 4.89
N ALA A 169 7.94 6.67 5.61
CA ALA A 169 7.80 6.09 6.94
C ALA A 169 7.20 7.12 7.93
N ASN A 170 6.11 6.74 8.60
CA ASN A 170 5.38 7.61 9.54
C ASN A 170 4.64 6.82 10.63
N SER A 171 5.18 5.68 11.03
CA SER A 171 4.57 4.82 12.04
C SER A 171 5.57 4.34 13.11
N PRO A 172 6.28 5.22 13.82
CA PRO A 172 7.36 4.81 14.72
C PRO A 172 6.93 4.43 16.15
N LEU A 173 5.67 4.67 16.51
CA LEU A 173 5.19 4.55 17.89
C LEU A 173 4.28 3.33 18.09
N ARG A 174 4.40 2.72 19.27
CA ARG A 174 3.45 1.78 19.84
C ARG A 174 3.05 2.24 21.23
N HIS A 175 1.75 2.44 21.46
CA HIS A 175 1.25 3.00 22.72
C HIS A 175 2.00 4.27 23.18
N GLY A 176 2.31 5.16 22.23
CA GLY A 176 3.05 6.41 22.48
C GLY A 176 4.56 6.25 22.72
N ARG A 177 5.12 5.04 22.63
CA ARG A 177 6.54 4.77 22.84
C ARG A 177 7.23 4.40 21.52
N PRO A 178 8.46 4.88 21.27
CA PRO A 178 9.26 4.46 20.12
C PRO A 178 9.47 2.94 20.10
N THR A 179 9.32 2.31 18.93
CA THR A 179 9.52 0.85 18.76
C THR A 179 10.91 0.47 18.24
N GLY A 180 11.74 1.45 17.88
CA GLY A 180 12.98 1.22 17.14
C GLY A 180 12.78 1.02 15.63
N TRP A 181 11.54 1.12 15.14
CA TRP A 181 11.21 1.17 13.72
C TRP A 181 10.72 2.56 13.35
N ARG A 182 11.03 3.02 12.13
CA ARG A 182 10.39 4.22 11.57
C ARG A 182 9.05 3.92 10.92
N SER A 183 8.91 2.71 10.38
CA SER A 183 7.65 2.17 9.91
C SER A 183 7.36 0.81 10.53
N ASN A 184 6.55 0.79 11.60
CA ASN A 184 5.97 -0.45 12.10
C ASN A 184 5.08 -1.11 11.02
N ARG A 185 4.38 -0.32 10.19
CA ARG A 185 3.53 -0.85 9.11
C ARG A 185 4.30 -1.73 8.13
N GLN A 186 5.45 -1.25 7.65
CA GLN A 186 6.22 -1.99 6.66
C GLN A 186 7.04 -3.13 7.29
N ALA A 187 7.46 -2.98 8.55
CA ALA A 187 8.14 -4.03 9.32
C ALA A 187 7.30 -5.30 9.51
N LEU A 188 5.97 -5.17 9.56
CA LEU A 188 5.03 -6.29 9.66
C LEU A 188 4.79 -7.03 8.34
N ARG A 189 5.40 -6.57 7.26
CA ARG A 189 5.16 -7.05 5.90
C ARG A 189 6.45 -7.56 5.32
N ARG A 190 6.30 -8.38 4.28
CA ARG A 190 7.43 -8.91 3.52
C ARG A 190 7.32 -8.40 2.10
N LEU A 191 8.46 -8.04 1.52
CA LEU A 191 8.60 -7.83 0.09
C LEU A 191 9.45 -8.97 -0.50
N PRO A 192 8.80 -10.06 -0.97
CA PRO A 192 9.51 -11.12 -1.66
C PRO A 192 10.26 -10.61 -2.90
N PRO A 193 11.39 -11.25 -3.29
CA PRO A 193 12.10 -10.94 -4.53
C PRO A 193 11.19 -11.00 -5.75
N CYS A 194 11.36 -10.05 -6.67
CA CYS A 194 10.70 -10.05 -7.98
C CYS A 194 11.38 -11.08 -8.89
N THR A 195 10.61 -11.88 -9.64
CA THR A 195 11.13 -12.69 -10.74
C THR A 195 10.83 -12.03 -12.09
N ALA A 196 11.20 -12.69 -13.18
CA ALA A 196 11.01 -12.19 -14.54
C ALA A 196 9.57 -12.28 -15.05
N ASP A 197 8.71 -13.09 -14.43
CA ASP A 197 7.30 -13.27 -14.83
C ASP A 197 6.36 -12.69 -13.76
N PRO A 198 5.75 -11.51 -14.01
CA PRO A 198 4.82 -10.87 -13.09
C PRO A 198 3.59 -11.71 -12.73
N ARG A 199 3.08 -12.53 -13.65
CA ARG A 199 1.88 -13.33 -13.43
C ARG A 199 2.19 -14.54 -12.56
N ALA A 200 3.30 -15.22 -12.86
CA ALA A 200 3.78 -16.33 -12.03
C ALA A 200 4.18 -15.83 -10.63
N ASP A 201 4.85 -14.67 -10.54
CA ASP A 201 5.16 -14.01 -9.28
C ASP A 201 3.92 -13.78 -8.42
N TRP A 202 2.89 -13.19 -9.01
CA TRP A 202 1.66 -12.91 -8.29
C TRP A 202 0.96 -14.19 -7.82
N ALA A 203 0.86 -15.20 -8.70
CA ALA A 203 0.25 -16.47 -8.35
C ALA A 203 0.98 -17.16 -7.19
N ALA A 204 2.31 -17.24 -7.24
CA ALA A 204 3.13 -17.81 -6.18
C ALA A 204 2.95 -17.05 -4.86
N ARG A 205 3.02 -15.71 -4.89
CA ARG A 205 2.83 -14.86 -3.71
C ARG A 205 1.48 -15.09 -3.03
N VAL A 206 0.41 -15.22 -3.81
CA VAL A 206 -0.94 -15.46 -3.26
C VAL A 206 -1.04 -16.87 -2.68
N LEU A 207 -0.49 -17.87 -3.36
CA LEU A 207 -0.53 -19.27 -2.92
C LEU A 207 0.27 -19.47 -1.63
N ASP A 208 1.44 -18.85 -1.53
CA ASP A 208 2.36 -19.02 -0.40
C ASP A 208 2.01 -18.09 0.78
N ALA A 209 1.05 -17.19 0.60
CA ALA A 209 0.56 -16.34 1.68
C ALA A 209 -0.28 -17.15 2.71
N PRO A 210 -0.12 -16.88 4.02
CA PRO A 210 -0.94 -17.51 5.05
C PRO A 210 -2.41 -17.12 4.89
N VAL A 211 -3.30 -18.08 5.06
CA VAL A 211 -4.75 -17.82 5.12
C VAL A 211 -5.05 -17.14 6.46
N ALA A 212 -5.80 -16.04 6.42
CA ALA A 212 -6.08 -15.21 7.59
C ALA A 212 -6.58 -16.04 8.78
N ARG A 213 -6.00 -15.80 9.98
CA ARG A 213 -6.30 -16.50 11.25
C ARG A 213 -6.01 -18.01 11.23
N THR A 214 -5.17 -18.47 10.32
CA THR A 214 -4.70 -19.86 10.27
C THR A 214 -3.19 -19.91 10.17
N SER A 215 -2.60 -21.05 10.51
CA SER A 215 -1.16 -21.32 10.33
C SER A 215 -0.81 -21.83 8.93
N ARG A 216 -1.80 -22.09 8.08
CA ARG A 216 -1.60 -22.70 6.76
C ARG A 216 -1.54 -21.68 5.64
N THR A 217 -0.79 -21.98 4.59
CA THR A 217 -0.79 -21.21 3.33
C THR A 217 -2.03 -21.53 2.48
N PHE A 218 -2.34 -20.68 1.51
CA PHE A 218 -3.42 -21.00 0.56
C PHE A 218 -3.08 -22.24 -0.29
N ARG A 219 -1.79 -22.43 -0.62
CA ARG A 219 -1.28 -23.62 -1.30
C ARG A 219 -1.60 -24.88 -0.50
N GLU A 220 -1.29 -24.91 0.79
CA GLU A 220 -1.64 -26.03 1.68
C GLU A 220 -3.15 -26.24 1.77
N TRP A 221 -3.95 -25.17 1.77
CA TRP A 221 -5.41 -25.30 1.73
C TRP A 221 -5.90 -25.97 0.44
N THR A 222 -5.35 -25.62 -0.73
CA THR A 222 -5.69 -26.28 -2.01
C THR A 222 -5.31 -27.76 -2.07
N ARG A 223 -4.33 -28.18 -1.25
CA ARG A 223 -3.87 -29.57 -1.13
C ARG A 223 -4.65 -30.39 -0.10
N SER A 224 -5.58 -29.78 0.64
CA SER A 224 -6.42 -30.47 1.63
C SER A 224 -7.31 -31.56 0.98
N ALA A 225 -7.87 -32.46 1.79
CA ALA A 225 -8.85 -33.45 1.35
C ALA A 225 -10.02 -32.77 0.60
N SER A 226 -10.66 -33.46 -0.35
CA SER A 226 -11.63 -32.87 -1.30
C SER A 226 -12.75 -32.05 -0.62
N GLY A 227 -13.29 -32.53 0.51
CA GLY A 227 -14.32 -31.82 1.27
C GLY A 227 -13.85 -30.58 2.05
N HIS A 228 -12.53 -30.37 2.15
CA HIS A 228 -11.91 -29.27 2.91
C HIS A 228 -11.15 -28.28 2.02
N ARG A 229 -11.09 -28.50 0.70
CA ARG A 229 -10.44 -27.60 -0.26
C ARG A 229 -11.20 -26.26 -0.37
N PRO A 230 -10.50 -25.15 -0.65
CA PRO A 230 -11.17 -23.89 -0.93
C PRO A 230 -11.96 -23.99 -2.23
N GLY A 231 -13.10 -23.30 -2.31
CA GLY A 231 -13.71 -22.95 -3.60
C GLY A 231 -13.28 -21.55 -4.06
N LEU A 232 -13.86 -21.07 -5.15
CA LEU A 232 -13.64 -19.70 -5.66
C LEU A 232 -13.97 -18.61 -4.64
N ALA A 233 -15.00 -18.81 -3.80
CA ALA A 233 -15.32 -17.90 -2.72
C ALA A 233 -14.21 -17.81 -1.66
N GLY A 234 -13.52 -18.93 -1.40
CA GLY A 234 -12.34 -19.00 -0.53
C GLY A 234 -11.17 -18.22 -1.11
N LEU A 235 -10.87 -18.41 -2.40
CA LEU A 235 -9.85 -17.62 -3.10
C LEU A 235 -10.18 -16.11 -3.09
N GLY A 236 -11.42 -15.75 -3.37
CA GLY A 236 -11.87 -14.36 -3.36
C GLY A 236 -11.73 -13.71 -1.97
N ARG A 237 -12.02 -14.45 -0.89
CA ARG A 237 -11.81 -13.99 0.49
C ARG A 237 -10.32 -13.81 0.79
N HIS A 238 -9.50 -14.80 0.45
CA HIS A 238 -8.05 -14.77 0.64
C HIS A 238 -7.40 -13.57 -0.07
N LEU A 239 -7.80 -13.34 -1.32
CA LEU A 239 -7.36 -12.18 -2.09
C LEU A 239 -7.74 -10.85 -1.42
N ARG A 240 -8.90 -10.73 -0.76
CA ARG A 240 -9.27 -9.50 -0.06
C ARG A 240 -8.44 -9.24 1.20
N THR A 241 -7.96 -10.30 1.86
CA THR A 241 -7.18 -10.20 3.10
C THR A 241 -5.67 -10.09 2.87
N PHE A 242 -5.17 -10.63 1.76
CA PHE A 242 -3.75 -10.57 1.41
C PHE A 242 -3.38 -9.19 0.87
N ARG A 243 -2.48 -8.47 1.55
CA ARG A 243 -2.10 -7.08 1.23
C ARG A 243 -0.58 -6.92 1.20
N PRO A 244 0.12 -7.55 0.25
CA PRO A 244 1.55 -7.34 0.09
C PRO A 244 1.85 -5.89 -0.34
N PRO A 245 3.09 -5.39 -0.15
CA PRO A 245 3.44 -4.02 -0.53
C PRO A 245 3.26 -3.73 -2.02
N ILE A 246 3.40 -4.74 -2.89
CA ILE A 246 3.13 -4.66 -4.32
C ILE A 246 2.16 -5.79 -4.68
N ALA A 247 1.07 -5.46 -5.37
CA ALA A 247 0.02 -6.42 -5.71
C ALA A 247 -0.48 -6.29 -7.15
N ALA A 248 -0.95 -7.40 -7.71
CA ALA A 248 -1.64 -7.45 -8.99
C ALA A 248 -3.15 -7.59 -8.76
N ARG A 249 -3.92 -6.54 -9.12
CA ARG A 249 -5.36 -6.42 -8.85
C ARG A 249 -6.15 -6.10 -10.10
N ARG A 250 -5.73 -6.64 -11.24
CA ARG A 250 -5.99 -6.17 -12.61
C ARG A 250 -5.25 -4.88 -12.97
N HIS A 251 -4.80 -4.15 -11.96
CA HIS A 251 -3.89 -3.01 -12.07
C HIS A 251 -2.68 -3.29 -11.17
N LEU A 252 -1.67 -2.44 -11.25
CA LEU A 252 -0.54 -2.46 -10.35
C LEU A 252 -0.90 -1.66 -9.09
N GLU A 253 -0.96 -2.32 -7.94
CA GLU A 253 -1.21 -1.67 -6.65
C GLU A 253 0.11 -1.58 -5.87
N ILE A 254 0.46 -0.35 -5.47
CA ILE A 254 1.65 0.00 -4.70
C ILE A 254 1.20 0.53 -3.35
N ASP A 255 1.52 -0.22 -2.30
CA ASP A 255 1.09 0.00 -0.92
C ASP A 255 2.31 0.07 0.00
N VAL A 256 3.15 1.07 -0.17
CA VAL A 256 4.44 1.18 0.52
C VAL A 256 4.53 2.40 1.42
N ALA A 257 3.58 3.35 1.31
CA ALA A 257 3.57 4.57 2.12
C ALA A 257 2.73 4.40 3.39
N ASP A 258 3.26 4.85 4.52
CA ASP A 258 2.48 5.00 5.75
C ASP A 258 1.50 6.17 5.62
N ARG A 259 0.57 6.27 6.56
CA ARG A 259 -0.37 7.40 6.60
C ARG A 259 0.47 8.66 6.80
N GLN A 260 0.24 9.67 5.96
CA GLN A 260 0.95 10.95 6.04
C GLN A 260 0.10 11.96 6.83
N PRO A 261 0.74 12.91 7.55
CA PRO A 261 0.03 13.91 8.34
C PRO A 261 -0.70 14.93 7.45
N GLY A 262 -1.83 15.47 7.93
CA GLY A 262 -2.63 16.47 7.21
C GLY A 262 -2.90 16.12 5.75
N ALA A 263 -2.62 17.06 4.83
CA ALA A 263 -2.75 16.89 3.39
C ALA A 263 -1.56 16.13 2.74
N GLY A 264 -0.60 15.64 3.52
CA GLY A 264 0.61 14.99 3.03
C GLY A 264 0.36 13.69 2.26
N TRP A 265 -0.85 13.10 2.35
CA TRP A 265 -1.24 11.90 1.60
C TRP A 265 -1.19 12.11 0.07
N ARG A 266 -1.23 13.36 -0.40
CA ARG A 266 -1.11 13.72 -1.82
C ARG A 266 0.28 13.39 -2.38
N ILE A 267 1.32 13.52 -1.56
CA ILE A 267 2.73 13.39 -1.95
C ILE A 267 3.09 11.95 -2.37
N PRO A 268 2.81 10.89 -1.59
CA PRO A 268 3.11 9.53 -2.02
C PRO A 268 2.37 9.12 -3.30
N ILE A 269 1.15 9.63 -3.52
CA ILE A 269 0.42 9.41 -4.79
C ILE A 269 1.17 10.05 -5.94
N ALA A 270 1.49 11.34 -5.82
CA ALA A 270 2.16 12.12 -6.86
C ALA A 270 3.54 11.55 -7.21
N VAL A 271 4.39 11.29 -6.22
CA VAL A 271 5.75 10.77 -6.40
C VAL A 271 5.73 9.36 -7.00
N THR A 272 4.84 8.49 -6.52
CA THR A 272 4.73 7.12 -7.05
C THR A 272 4.23 7.13 -8.49
N ALA A 273 3.19 7.90 -8.81
CA ALA A 273 2.70 8.03 -10.18
C ALA A 273 3.78 8.60 -11.10
N ALA A 274 4.51 9.64 -10.68
CA ALA A 274 5.60 10.22 -11.47
C ALA A 274 6.72 9.21 -11.75
N LEU A 275 7.20 8.49 -10.74
CA LEU A 275 8.26 7.49 -10.90
C LEU A 275 7.85 6.30 -11.76
N MET A 276 6.56 6.01 -11.86
CA MET A 276 6.06 4.89 -12.65
C MET A 276 5.68 5.30 -14.07
N ASP A 277 5.00 6.43 -14.24
CA ASP A 277 4.30 6.80 -15.48
C ASP A 277 5.07 7.82 -16.34
N ASP A 278 5.97 8.62 -15.77
CA ASP A 278 6.88 9.45 -16.57
C ASP A 278 8.09 8.60 -17.01
N PRO A 279 8.33 8.38 -18.32
CA PRO A 279 9.37 7.48 -18.79
C PRO A 279 10.78 7.88 -18.35
N THR A 280 11.06 9.18 -18.24
CA THR A 280 12.36 9.70 -17.80
C THR A 280 12.57 9.46 -16.31
N ALA A 281 11.56 9.75 -15.48
CA ALA A 281 11.60 9.50 -14.05
C ALA A 281 11.71 8.00 -13.75
N ALA A 282 10.99 7.16 -14.48
CA ALA A 282 11.08 5.70 -14.37
C ALA A 282 12.49 5.18 -14.69
N ALA A 283 13.13 5.67 -15.75
CA ALA A 283 14.49 5.29 -16.10
C ALA A 283 15.51 5.75 -15.04
N ARG A 284 15.42 7.00 -14.58
CA ARG A 284 16.30 7.54 -13.53
C ARG A 284 16.08 6.85 -12.18
N GLY A 285 14.84 6.55 -11.85
CA GLY A 285 14.46 5.79 -10.65
C GLY A 285 15.09 4.39 -10.67
N LEU A 286 15.01 3.69 -11.80
CA LEU A 286 15.66 2.38 -11.95
C LEU A 286 17.18 2.46 -11.75
N THR A 287 17.84 3.44 -12.37
CA THR A 287 19.28 3.67 -12.17
C THR A 287 19.62 3.98 -10.71
N ALA A 288 18.79 4.78 -10.04
CA ALA A 288 19.02 5.17 -8.64
C ALA A 288 18.92 4.00 -7.66
N VAL A 289 18.09 2.99 -7.95
CA VAL A 289 17.90 1.82 -7.09
C VAL A 289 18.76 0.61 -7.47
N GLU A 290 19.47 0.66 -8.60
CA GLU A 290 20.37 -0.42 -9.03
C GLU A 290 21.38 -0.83 -7.96
N PRO A 291 22.06 0.10 -7.24
CA PRO A 291 22.99 -0.27 -6.16
C PRO A 291 22.33 -1.02 -4.99
N LEU A 292 21.00 -0.94 -4.86
CA LEU A 292 20.26 -1.57 -3.77
C LEU A 292 19.93 -3.04 -4.05
N ARG A 293 19.98 -3.50 -5.31
CA ARG A 293 19.50 -4.84 -5.72
C ARG A 293 20.09 -6.00 -4.92
N THR A 294 21.37 -5.92 -4.58
CA THR A 294 22.11 -6.97 -3.89
C THR A 294 22.19 -6.73 -2.38
N THR A 295 21.53 -5.69 -1.88
CA THR A 295 21.58 -5.30 -0.48
C THR A 295 20.81 -6.29 0.40
N PRO A 296 21.48 -7.00 1.33
CA PRO A 296 20.81 -7.91 2.24
C PRO A 296 19.85 -7.17 3.17
N GLY A 297 18.68 -7.77 3.44
CA GLY A 297 17.72 -7.22 4.40
C GLY A 297 17.15 -5.84 4.02
N LEU A 298 17.21 -5.44 2.74
CA LEU A 298 16.84 -4.09 2.29
C LEU A 298 15.45 -3.63 2.75
N TRP A 299 14.45 -4.52 2.74
CA TRP A 299 13.10 -4.19 3.21
C TRP A 299 13.04 -3.92 4.72
N GLU A 300 13.79 -4.69 5.51
CA GLU A 300 13.89 -4.49 6.95
C GLU A 300 14.59 -3.16 7.25
N ARG A 301 15.72 -2.89 6.60
CA ARG A 301 16.45 -1.62 6.69
C ARG A 301 15.56 -0.43 6.32
N ALA A 302 14.81 -0.53 5.22
CA ALA A 302 13.86 0.51 4.82
C ALA A 302 12.78 0.76 5.87
N SER A 303 12.32 -0.28 6.56
CA SER A 303 11.29 -0.17 7.60
C SER A 303 11.85 0.36 8.93
N ARG A 304 13.09 -0.05 9.28
CA ARG A 304 13.76 0.27 10.54
C ARG A 304 14.42 1.65 10.49
N ASP A 305 15.33 1.81 9.54
CA ASP A 305 16.26 2.94 9.45
C ASP A 305 15.78 4.01 8.46
N ALA A 306 14.85 3.66 7.57
CA ALA A 306 14.29 4.56 6.56
C ALA A 306 15.40 5.30 5.79
N LEU A 307 15.35 6.64 5.73
CA LEU A 307 16.34 7.44 5.01
C LEU A 307 17.61 7.77 5.82
N THR A 308 17.67 7.38 7.10
CA THR A 308 18.94 7.45 7.85
C THR A 308 19.92 6.36 7.42
N ASP A 309 19.40 5.33 6.75
CA ASP A 309 20.20 4.41 5.97
C ASP A 309 20.86 5.13 4.79
N PRO A 310 22.20 5.12 4.68
CA PRO A 310 22.90 5.92 3.68
C PRO A 310 22.63 5.47 2.24
N LEU A 311 22.44 4.16 2.00
CA LEU A 311 22.18 3.64 0.65
C LEU A 311 20.78 4.03 0.19
N LEU A 312 19.77 3.86 1.06
CA LEU A 312 18.40 4.29 0.77
C LEU A 312 18.31 5.81 0.65
N GLY A 313 19.01 6.58 1.48
CA GLY A 313 19.05 8.04 1.42
C GLY A 313 19.60 8.56 0.09
N VAL A 314 20.68 7.96 -0.43
CA VAL A 314 21.23 8.30 -1.76
C VAL A 314 20.23 7.99 -2.87
N ALA A 315 19.64 6.79 -2.86
CA ALA A 315 18.66 6.38 -3.87
C ALA A 315 17.40 7.26 -3.83
N ALA A 316 16.92 7.59 -2.63
CA ALA A 316 15.76 8.45 -2.42
C ALA A 316 15.95 9.85 -3.00
N ARG A 317 17.10 10.51 -2.75
CA ARG A 317 17.38 11.83 -3.34
C ARG A 317 17.28 11.80 -4.86
N SER A 318 17.93 10.83 -5.50
CA SER A 318 17.89 10.69 -6.96
C SER A 318 16.48 10.39 -7.49
N CYS A 319 15.74 9.49 -6.83
CA CYS A 319 14.36 9.17 -7.20
C CYS A 319 13.43 10.38 -7.06
N PHE A 320 13.48 11.09 -5.94
CA PHE A 320 12.57 12.19 -5.67
C PHE A 320 12.83 13.42 -6.55
N VAL A 321 14.10 13.71 -6.88
CA VAL A 321 14.43 14.72 -7.90
C VAL A 321 13.86 14.33 -9.26
N ALA A 322 14.03 13.08 -9.67
CA ALA A 322 13.48 12.59 -10.93
C ALA A 322 11.94 12.64 -10.95
N ALA A 323 11.30 12.29 -9.83
CA ALA A 323 9.85 12.38 -9.66
C ALA A 323 9.36 13.82 -9.77
N TYR A 324 10.02 14.77 -9.07
CA TYR A 324 9.66 16.19 -9.11
C TYR A 324 9.72 16.77 -10.53
N GLU A 325 10.77 16.47 -11.29
CA GLU A 325 10.85 16.86 -12.70
C GLU A 325 9.78 16.18 -13.56
N GLY A 326 9.47 14.91 -13.28
CA GLY A 326 8.41 14.14 -13.95
C GLY A 326 7.03 14.74 -13.73
N LEU A 327 6.74 15.27 -12.54
CA LEU A 327 5.45 15.91 -12.23
C LEU A 327 5.15 17.07 -13.18
N ALA A 328 6.15 17.88 -13.55
CA ALA A 328 5.95 18.96 -14.51
C ALA A 328 5.55 18.45 -15.90
N ARG A 329 6.16 17.35 -16.37
CA ARG A 329 5.83 16.72 -17.66
C ARG A 329 4.46 16.03 -17.65
N LEU A 330 4.06 15.51 -16.49
CA LEU A 330 2.73 14.94 -16.27
C LEU A 330 1.63 15.99 -16.06
N GLY A 331 1.97 17.28 -16.14
CA GLY A 331 1.01 18.38 -16.05
C GLY A 331 0.53 18.68 -14.62
N ALA A 332 1.26 18.23 -13.60
CA ALA A 332 0.89 18.45 -12.20
C ALA A 332 0.81 19.95 -11.86
N GLU A 333 -0.26 20.33 -11.18
CA GLU A 333 -0.47 21.70 -10.73
C GLU A 333 0.70 22.24 -9.88
N ARG A 334 0.92 23.56 -9.94
CA ARG A 334 2.03 24.22 -9.23
C ARG A 334 1.98 23.99 -7.73
N GLU A 335 0.79 24.06 -7.13
CA GLU A 335 0.61 23.82 -5.69
C GLU A 335 1.10 22.43 -5.27
N LEU A 336 0.76 21.39 -6.05
CA LEU A 336 1.22 20.04 -5.77
C LEU A 336 2.74 19.91 -5.91
N ARG A 337 3.32 20.52 -6.94
CA ARG A 337 4.77 20.53 -7.14
C ARG A 337 5.49 21.23 -5.99
N ASP A 338 4.99 22.38 -5.53
CA ASP A 338 5.55 23.11 -4.39
C ASP A 338 5.46 22.30 -3.09
N ALA A 339 4.36 21.57 -2.88
CA ALA A 339 4.21 20.67 -1.73
C ALA A 339 5.21 19.49 -1.78
N VAL A 340 5.45 18.92 -2.98
CA VAL A 340 6.45 17.86 -3.17
C VAL A 340 7.87 18.41 -2.96
N ALA A 341 8.19 19.60 -3.48
CA ALA A 341 9.49 20.24 -3.25
C ALA A 341 9.74 20.49 -1.76
N THR A 342 8.75 21.00 -1.03
CA THR A 342 8.81 21.20 0.43
C THR A 342 9.08 19.89 1.16
N PHE A 343 8.44 18.79 0.75
CA PHE A 343 8.70 17.46 1.33
C PHE A 343 10.12 16.99 1.07
N ILE A 344 10.62 17.18 -0.15
CA ILE A 344 11.99 16.81 -0.55
C ILE A 344 13.02 17.55 0.31
N GLU A 345 12.86 18.87 0.46
CA GLU A 345 13.78 19.71 1.25
C GLU A 345 13.73 19.37 2.74
N ARG A 346 12.52 19.18 3.28
CA ARG A 346 12.33 18.90 4.71
C ARG A 346 12.87 17.54 5.12
N TYR A 347 12.68 16.53 4.27
CA TYR A 347 12.92 15.13 4.62
C TYR A 347 14.02 14.51 3.76
N VAL A 348 13.78 14.32 2.47
CA VAL A 348 14.61 13.47 1.61
C VAL A 348 16.05 13.99 1.49
N MET A 349 16.24 15.29 1.30
CA MET A 349 17.57 15.91 1.19
C MET A 349 18.37 15.84 2.49
N ARG A 350 17.68 15.71 3.63
CA ARG A 350 18.28 15.61 4.95
C ARG A 350 18.46 14.16 5.43
N GLY A 351 18.12 13.16 4.60
CA GLY A 351 18.14 11.76 5.02
C GLY A 351 17.12 11.46 6.13
N ARG A 352 16.01 12.21 6.15
CA ARG A 352 14.94 12.09 7.14
C ARG A 352 13.64 11.66 6.50
N CYS A 353 12.67 11.28 7.32
CA CYS A 353 11.29 10.97 6.95
C CYS A 353 10.34 11.54 8.02
N PRO A 354 9.01 11.57 7.77
CA PRO A 354 8.03 12.06 8.75
C PRO A 354 8.13 11.39 10.14
N ALA A 355 8.49 10.11 10.20
CA ALA A 355 8.71 9.42 11.47
C ALA A 355 9.79 10.07 12.35
N ASP A 356 10.81 10.71 11.77
CA ASP A 356 11.85 11.39 12.54
C ASP A 356 11.31 12.60 13.30
N ASP A 357 10.33 13.33 12.75
CA ASP A 357 9.71 14.45 13.45
C ASP A 357 8.91 13.97 14.67
N ILE A 358 8.28 12.79 14.57
CA ILE A 358 7.54 12.16 15.68
C ILE A 358 8.52 11.72 16.77
N LEU A 359 9.63 11.08 16.36
CA LEU A 359 10.66 10.60 17.28
C LEU A 359 11.32 11.77 18.04
N ASP A 360 11.65 12.87 17.35
CA ASP A 360 12.19 14.08 17.98
C ASP A 360 11.23 14.59 19.09
N ARG A 361 9.92 14.69 18.80
CA ARG A 361 8.90 15.10 19.78
C ARG A 361 8.79 14.14 20.95
N ALA A 362 8.88 12.83 20.72
CA ALA A 362 8.79 11.82 21.77
C ALA A 362 10.02 11.79 22.69
N THR A 363 11.19 12.19 22.18
CA THR A 363 12.45 12.26 22.94
C THR A 363 12.72 13.62 23.58
N ALA A 364 12.00 14.67 23.18
CA ALA A 364 12.15 16.00 23.76
C ALA A 364 11.82 15.95 25.27
N PRO A 365 12.67 16.51 26.16
CA PRO A 365 12.37 16.55 27.58
C PRO A 365 11.06 17.32 27.79
N HIS A 366 10.10 16.71 28.48
CA HIS A 366 8.88 17.39 28.88
C HIS A 366 9.25 18.58 29.77
N HIS A 367 9.28 19.79 29.22
CA HIS A 367 9.25 21.01 30.03
C HIS A 367 7.89 21.01 30.75
N ARG A 368 7.89 20.56 32.00
CA ARG A 368 6.78 20.71 32.94
C ARG A 368 6.69 22.15 33.42
#